data_AF-A0A3B8MF41-F1
#
_entry.id   AF-A0A3B8MF41-F1
#
_cell.length_a   1.000
_cell.length_b   1.000
_cell.length_c   1.000
_cell.angle_alpha   90.00
_cell.angle_beta   90.00
_cell.angle_gamma   90.00
#
_symmetry.space_group_name_H-M   'P 1'
#
loop_
_entity.id
_entity.type
_entity.pdbx_description
1 polymer ?
#
loop_
_entity_poly.entity_id
_entity_poly.type
_entity_poly.pdbx_seq_one_letter_code
_entity_poly.pdbx_strand_id
1 'polypeptide(L)'
;MATDKKLFLLDGMALAYRSHFALINNPRTTSSGMNTSMVFVFTNTLLEIMTKEQPTHLTVVFDTDKPTYRDEIYSEYKAQRESMPEDIREGFP
;
A
#
# COMPACT_ATOMS: atom_id res chain seq x y z
N MET A 1 13.95 -25.98 -19.83
CA MET A 1 12.60 -25.39 -19.83
C MET A 1 12.76 -23.91 -19.56
N ALA A 2 12.21 -23.04 -20.40
CA ALA A 2 12.22 -21.61 -20.10
C ALA A 2 11.32 -21.41 -18.86
N THR A 3 11.93 -21.10 -17.72
CA THR A 3 11.21 -20.65 -16.54
C THR A 3 10.58 -19.30 -16.90
N ASP A 4 9.28 -19.29 -17.16
CA ASP A 4 8.59 -18.08 -17.58
C ASP A 4 8.70 -17.03 -16.47
N LYS A 5 9.44 -15.96 -16.74
CA LYS A 5 9.77 -14.98 -15.71
C LYS A 5 8.61 -14.00 -15.58
N LYS A 6 7.79 -14.20 -14.55
CA LYS A 6 6.65 -13.33 -14.23
C LYS A 6 7.02 -12.30 -13.16
N LEU A 7 7.03 -11.02 -13.55
CA LEU A 7 7.28 -9.86 -12.66
C LEU A 7 5.96 -9.18 -12.29
N PHE A 8 5.73 -8.94 -11.01
CA PHE A 8 4.66 -8.10 -10.49
C PHE A 8 5.22 -6.81 -9.90
N LEU A 9 4.67 -5.69 -10.36
CA LEU A 9 4.92 -4.35 -9.83
C LEU A 9 3.63 -3.84 -9.22
N LEU A 10 3.63 -3.63 -7.91
CA LEU A 10 2.47 -3.20 -7.15
C LEU A 10 2.64 -1.75 -6.70
N ASP A 11 1.59 -0.95 -6.90
CA ASP A 11 1.46 0.36 -6.27
C ASP A 11 1.09 0.16 -4.79
N GLY A 12 2.07 0.44 -3.92
CA GLY A 12 1.96 0.26 -2.48
C GLY A 12 1.03 1.27 -1.82
N MET A 13 0.97 2.51 -2.32
CA MET A 13 0.06 3.53 -1.79
C MET A 13 -1.38 3.12 -2.08
N ALA A 14 -1.69 2.80 -3.34
CA ALA A 14 -3.03 2.36 -3.72
C ALA A 14 -3.48 1.10 -2.97
N LEU A 15 -2.55 0.16 -2.73
CA LEU A 15 -2.84 -1.04 -1.96
C LEU A 15 -3.09 -0.73 -0.48
N ALA A 16 -2.27 0.11 0.16
CA ALA A 16 -2.45 0.50 1.56
C ALA A 16 -3.77 1.25 1.81
N TYR A 17 -4.17 2.16 0.91
CA TYR A 17 -5.48 2.81 0.99
C TYR A 17 -6.63 1.81 0.92
N ARG A 18 -6.58 0.84 -0.02
CA ARG A 18 -7.59 -0.24 -0.07
C ARG A 18 -7.59 -1.07 1.21
N SER A 19 -6.41 -1.39 1.74
CA SER A 19 -6.25 -2.17 2.97
C SER A 19 -6.78 -1.45 4.20
N HIS A 20 -6.59 -0.13 4.31
CA HIS A 20 -7.11 0.69 5.39
C HIS A 20 -8.65 0.65 5.44
N PHE A 21 -9.31 0.86 4.31
CA PHE A 21 -10.78 0.89 4.26
C PHE A 21 -11.45 -0.48 4.36
N ALA A 22 -10.74 -1.57 4.05
CA ALA A 22 -11.29 -2.92 4.05
C ALA A 22 -11.83 -3.39 5.42
N LEU A 23 -11.27 -2.90 6.52
CA LEU A 23 -11.66 -3.27 7.88
C LEU A 23 -12.06 -2.07 8.75
N ILE A 24 -12.42 -0.93 8.13
CA ILE A 24 -12.76 0.30 8.88
C ILE A 24 -13.92 0.12 9.87
N ASN A 25 -14.88 -0.75 9.53
CA ASN A 25 -16.02 -1.07 10.37
C ASN A 25 -15.74 -2.15 11.43
N ASN A 26 -14.57 -2.80 11.38
CA ASN A 26 -14.17 -3.85 12.32
C ASN A 26 -12.64 -3.88 12.50
N PRO A 27 -12.07 -2.85 13.15
CA PRO A 27 -10.64 -2.69 13.25
C PRO A 27 -9.99 -3.79 14.10
N ARG A 28 -8.77 -4.18 13.71
CA ARG A 28 -7.90 -5.10 14.45
C ARG A 28 -6.88 -4.28 15.23
N THR A 29 -6.94 -4.35 16.56
CA THR A 29 -6.00 -3.66 17.44
C THR A 29 -5.18 -4.64 18.26
N THR A 30 -3.91 -4.31 18.50
CA THR A 30 -3.06 -5.06 19.43
C THR A 30 -3.48 -4.81 20.89
N SER A 31 -2.91 -5.57 21.83
CA SER A 31 -3.08 -5.32 23.27
C SER A 31 -2.51 -3.98 23.72
N SER A 32 -1.60 -3.37 22.95
CA SER A 32 -1.06 -2.03 23.17
C SER A 32 -1.92 -0.91 22.55
N GLY A 33 -3.04 -1.24 21.91
CA GLY A 33 -3.97 -0.29 21.30
C GLY A 33 -3.61 0.15 19.87
N MET A 34 -2.57 -0.41 19.26
CA MET A 34 -2.16 -0.07 17.90
C MET A 34 -3.10 -0.71 16.86
N ASN A 35 -3.60 0.08 15.91
CA ASN A 35 -4.40 -0.42 14.80
C ASN A 35 -3.51 -1.15 13.78
N THR A 36 -3.83 -2.41 13.49
CA THR A 36 -3.07 -3.30 12.59
C THR A 36 -3.90 -3.74 11.38
N SER A 37 -5.10 -3.17 11.21
CA SER A 37 -6.05 -3.55 10.16
C SER A 37 -5.44 -3.43 8.76
N MET A 38 -4.80 -2.29 8.49
CA MET A 38 -4.18 -2.01 7.21
C MET A 38 -3.06 -3.02 6.92
N VAL A 39 -2.10 -3.18 7.84
CA VAL A 39 -0.96 -4.10 7.68
C VAL A 39 -1.44 -5.55 7.50
N PHE A 40 -2.47 -5.96 8.25
CA PHE A 40 -3.07 -7.30 8.12
C PHE A 40 -3.66 -7.54 6.73
N VAL A 41 -4.52 -6.64 6.23
CA VAL A 41 -5.15 -6.80 4.92
C VAL A 41 -4.12 -6.68 3.80
N PHE A 42 -3.17 -5.76 3.92
CA PHE A 42 -2.10 -5.56 2.95
C PHE A 42 -1.26 -6.83 2.80
N THR A 43 -0.80 -7.39 3.92
CA THR A 43 0.02 -8.62 3.93
C THR A 43 -0.75 -9.80 3.38
N ASN A 44 -2.01 -9.98 3.76
CA ASN A 44 -2.85 -11.06 3.21
C ASN A 44 -3.04 -10.93 1.70
N THR A 45 -3.21 -9.71 1.19
CA THR A 45 -3.32 -9.48 -0.25
C THR A 45 -2.03 -9.87 -0.98
N LEU A 46 -0.87 -9.55 -0.42
CA LEU A 46 0.41 -9.97 -0.99
C LEU A 46 0.57 -11.49 -0.99
N LEU A 47 0.25 -12.16 0.13
CA LEU A 47 0.30 -13.62 0.24
C LEU A 47 -0.64 -14.29 -0.76
N GLU A 48 -1.83 -13.73 -0.97
CA GLU A 48 -2.80 -14.22 -1.95
C GLU A 48 -2.24 -14.10 -3.39
N ILE A 49 -1.66 -12.96 -3.74
CA ILE A 49 -0.99 -12.76 -5.05
C ILE A 49 0.13 -13.78 -5.22
N MET A 50 1.00 -13.93 -4.22
CA MET A 50 2.11 -14.89 -4.29
C MET A 50 1.62 -16.33 -4.49
N THR A 51 0.52 -16.69 -3.82
CA THR A 51 -0.03 -18.06 -3.86
C THR A 51 -0.74 -18.33 -5.19
N LYS A 52 -1.57 -17.40 -5.67
CA LYS A 52 -2.39 -17.58 -6.89
C LYS A 52 -1.59 -17.38 -8.16
N GLU A 53 -0.75 -16.35 -8.19
CA GLU A 53 -0.10 -15.92 -9.43
C GLU A 53 1.31 -16.51 -9.60
N GLN A 54 1.88 -17.07 -8.52
CA GLN A 54 3.22 -17.66 -8.45
C GLN A 54 4.27 -16.85 -9.22
N PRO A 55 4.43 -15.54 -8.91
CA PRO A 55 5.38 -14.70 -9.61
C PRO A 55 6.81 -15.12 -9.29
N THR A 56 7.71 -14.96 -10.26
CA THR A 56 9.15 -15.17 -10.00
C THR A 56 9.79 -13.94 -9.36
N HIS A 57 9.20 -12.76 -9.57
CA HIS A 57 9.64 -11.50 -8.99
C HIS A 57 8.41 -10.69 -8.55
N LEU A 58 8.46 -10.12 -7.36
CA LEU A 58 7.42 -9.23 -6.84
C LEU A 58 8.09 -8.00 -6.22
N THR A 59 7.58 -6.82 -6.57
CA THR A 59 8.07 -5.56 -6.01
C THR A 59 6.88 -4.66 -5.70
N VAL A 60 6.94 -4.03 -4.53
CA VAL A 60 5.99 -3.00 -4.11
C VAL A 60 6.72 -1.66 -4.14
N VAL A 61 6.11 -0.68 -4.79
CA VAL A 61 6.65 0.67 -4.93
C VAL A 61 5.83 1.62 -4.08
N PHE A 62 6.51 2.39 -3.23
CA PHE A 62 5.89 3.44 -2.40
C PHE A 62 6.30 4.81 -2.94
N ASP A 63 5.37 5.77 -2.84
CA ASP A 63 5.68 7.15 -3.17
C ASP A 63 6.64 7.73 -2.13
N THR A 64 7.54 8.62 -2.55
CA THR A 64 8.42 9.35 -1.65
C THR A 64 7.77 10.66 -1.21
N ASP A 65 8.04 11.10 0.01
CA ASP A 65 7.64 12.43 0.52
C ASP A 65 8.30 13.61 -0.21
N LYS A 66 9.29 13.34 -1.06
CA LYS A 66 10.00 14.39 -1.79
C LYS A 66 9.09 14.99 -2.87
N PRO A 67 9.04 16.32 -3.00
CA PRO A 67 8.30 16.96 -4.07
C PRO A 67 8.81 16.45 -5.41
N THR A 68 7.88 15.98 -6.23
CA THR A 68 8.18 15.58 -7.59
C THR A 68 8.17 16.81 -8.48
N TYR A 69 8.84 16.76 -9.62
CA TYR A 69 8.80 17.83 -10.63
C TYR A 69 7.36 18.23 -11.04
N ARG A 70 6.38 17.33 -10.86
CA ARG A 70 4.96 17.60 -11.11
C ARG A 70 4.33 18.52 -10.06
N ASP A 71 4.81 18.47 -8.83
CA ASP A 71 4.38 19.37 -7.75
C ASP A 71 4.94 20.80 -7.96
N GLU A 72 6.10 20.92 -8.63
CA GLU A 72 6.73 22.21 -8.95
C GLU A 72 6.05 22.94 -10.11
N ILE A 73 5.52 22.22 -11.10
CA ILE A 73 4.85 22.82 -12.27
C ILE A 73 3.39 23.15 -11.99
N TYR A 74 2.73 22.40 -11.10
CA TYR A 74 1.30 22.56 -10.85
C TYR A 74 0.98 22.41 -9.36
N SER A 75 0.87 23.55 -8.67
CA SER A 75 0.60 23.61 -7.23
C SER A 75 -0.75 23.00 -6.82
N GLU A 76 -1.70 22.90 -7.75
CA GLU A 76 -3.04 22.34 -7.51
C GLU A 76 -3.11 20.82 -7.75
N TYR A 77 -2.02 20.19 -8.20
CA TYR A 77 -1.97 18.79 -8.66
C TYR A 77 -2.48 17.74 -7.65
N LYS A 78 -2.55 18.07 -6.36
CA LYS A 78 -3.11 17.22 -5.29
C LYS A 78 -3.95 18.00 -4.28
N ALA A 79 -4.34 19.24 -4.58
CA ALA A 79 -4.97 20.14 -3.61
C ALA A 79 -6.32 19.66 -3.06
N GLN A 80 -7.00 18.74 -3.76
CA GLN A 80 -8.28 18.17 -3.34
C GLN A 80 -8.17 16.80 -2.67
N ARG A 81 -6.95 16.26 -2.49
CA ARG A 81 -6.78 15.00 -1.77
C ARG A 81 -6.91 15.26 -0.29
N GLU A 82 -7.73 14.46 0.38
CA GLU A 82 -7.75 14.42 1.84
C GLU A 82 -6.37 14.03 2.37
N SER A 83 -6.04 14.54 3.56
CA SER A 83 -4.82 14.16 4.26
C SER A 83 -4.75 12.65 4.41
N MET A 84 -3.55 12.09 4.24
CA MET A 84 -3.33 10.67 4.46
C MET A 84 -3.77 10.29 5.88
N PRO A 85 -4.62 9.26 6.05
CA PRO A 85 -5.00 8.77 7.37
C PRO A 85 -3.77 8.39 8.20
N GLU A 86 -3.79 8.71 9.50
CA GLU A 86 -2.67 8.43 10.41
C GLU A 86 -2.29 6.93 10.42
N ASP A 87 -3.27 6.02 10.37
CA ASP A 87 -3.03 4.58 10.31
C ASP A 87 -2.21 4.14 9.07
N ILE A 88 -2.33 4.88 7.96
CA ILE A 88 -1.53 4.61 6.75
C ILE A 88 -0.12 5.18 6.95
N ARG A 89 -0.02 6.38 7.53
CA ARG A 89 1.25 7.05 7.82
C ARG A 89 2.11 6.26 8.80
N GLU A 90 1.52 5.73 9.86
CA GLU A 90 2.21 4.89 10.87
C GLU A 90 2.59 3.50 10.35
N GLY A 91 1.87 3.01 9.33
CA GLY A 91 2.11 1.69 8.76
C GLY A 91 3.21 1.64 7.71
N PHE A 92 3.74 2.79 7.29
CA PHE A 92 4.88 2.90 6.38
C PHE A 92 6.19 3.18 7.14
N PRO A 93 7.33 2.63 6.66
CA PRO A 93 8.65 2.86 7.26
C PRO A 93 9.19 4.28 7.03
#